data_AF-A0AA45MXQ8-F1
#
_entry.id   AF-A0AA45MXQ8-F1
#
_cell.length_a   1.000
_cell.length_b   1.000
_cell.length_c   1.000
_cell.angle_alpha   90.00
_cell.angle_beta   90.00
_cell.angle_gamma   90.00
#
_symmetry.space_group_name_H-M   'P 1'
#
loop_
_entity.id
_entity.type
_entity.pdbx_description
1 polymer ?
#
loop_
_entity_poly.entity_id
_entity_poly.type
_entity_poly.pdbx_seq_one_letter_code
_entity_poly.pdbx_strand_id
1 'polypeptide(L)'
;MKYLFSLLVLVCNAASADARAPASDPQKEMAEQRAALVELLDRGESRANACSIVAQRFSLSCAVSGNDFILTRGIGTQISYLATLRIPAK
;
A
#
# COMPACT_ATOMS: atom_id res chain seq x y z
N MET A 1 9.64 -56.86 -2.60
CA MET A 1 8.64 -56.32 -3.55
C MET A 1 7.35 -55.98 -2.80
N LYS A 2 7.19 -54.75 -2.29
CA LYS A 2 5.91 -54.00 -2.23
C LYS A 2 6.14 -52.70 -1.48
N TYR A 3 6.41 -51.64 -2.24
CA TYR A 3 6.22 -50.28 -1.79
C TYR A 3 4.73 -49.99 -1.86
N LEU A 4 4.13 -49.56 -0.76
CA LEU A 4 2.81 -48.93 -0.76
C LEU A 4 2.93 -47.65 0.06
N PHE A 5 3.32 -46.60 -0.67
CA PHE A 5 3.13 -45.21 -0.31
C PHE A 5 1.64 -44.98 -0.05
N SER A 6 1.27 -44.62 1.18
CA SER A 6 0.03 -43.89 1.43
C SER A 6 0.41 -42.58 2.10
N LEU A 7 0.48 -41.57 1.23
CA LEU A 7 0.72 -40.17 1.52
C LEU A 7 -0.48 -39.64 2.31
N LEU A 8 -0.43 -39.69 3.64
CA LEU A 8 -1.38 -38.97 4.48
C LEU A 8 -1.01 -37.49 4.38
N VAL A 9 -1.85 -36.72 3.69
CA VAL A 9 -1.73 -35.28 3.53
C VAL A 9 -1.71 -34.65 4.92
N LEU A 10 -0.51 -34.23 5.33
CA LEU A 10 -0.29 -33.39 6.49
C LEU A 10 -1.07 -32.10 6.24
N VAL A 11 -2.13 -31.88 7.02
CA VAL A 11 -2.81 -30.58 7.10
C VAL A 11 -1.76 -29.59 7.57
N CYS A 12 -1.14 -28.87 6.63
CA CYS A 12 -0.25 -27.76 6.95
C CYS A 12 -1.09 -26.72 7.67
N ASN A 13 -0.87 -26.67 8.97
CA ASN A 13 -1.40 -25.72 9.92
C ASN A 13 -1.23 -24.31 9.33
N ALA A 14 -2.30 -23.73 8.80
CA ALA A 14 -2.37 -22.33 8.47
C ALA A 14 -2.44 -21.53 9.78
N ALA A 15 -1.34 -21.57 10.53
CA ALA A 15 -0.97 -20.45 11.38
C ALA A 15 -0.64 -19.32 10.41
N SER A 16 -1.68 -18.62 9.95
CA SER A 16 -1.55 -17.27 9.45
C SER A 16 -0.90 -16.50 10.58
N ALA A 17 0.43 -16.46 10.57
CA ALA A 17 1.16 -15.45 11.26
C ALA A 17 0.57 -14.15 10.71
N ASP A 18 -0.30 -13.55 11.50
CA ASP A 18 -0.63 -12.14 11.44
C ASP A 18 0.70 -11.43 11.72
N ALA A 19 1.59 -11.47 10.74
CA ALA A 19 2.69 -10.55 10.61
C ALA A 19 2.00 -9.24 10.22
N ARG A 20 1.25 -8.66 11.16
CA ARG A 20 1.13 -7.22 11.25
C ARG A 20 2.56 -6.74 11.24
N ALA A 21 3.02 -6.35 10.05
CA ALA A 21 4.23 -5.57 9.91
C ALA A 21 4.18 -4.52 11.03
N PRO A 22 5.27 -4.34 11.80
CA PRO A 22 5.28 -3.37 12.89
C PRO A 22 4.68 -2.08 12.35
N ALA A 23 3.68 -1.52 13.04
CA ALA A 23 2.95 -0.35 12.57
C ALA A 23 3.97 0.66 12.05
N SER A 24 4.06 0.75 10.72
CA SER A 24 5.11 1.54 10.07
C SER A 24 5.02 2.94 10.65
N ASP A 25 6.15 3.52 11.06
CA ASP A 25 6.17 4.91 11.53
C ASP A 25 5.39 5.77 10.54
N PRO A 26 4.25 6.38 10.93
CA PRO A 26 3.41 7.13 10.01
C PRO A 26 4.17 8.24 9.28
N GLN A 27 5.19 8.81 9.92
CA GLN A 27 6.04 9.83 9.30
C GLN A 27 6.93 9.24 8.21
N LYS A 28 7.52 8.07 8.47
CA LYS A 28 8.31 7.34 7.48
C LYS A 28 7.44 6.92 6.29
N GLU A 29 6.25 6.41 6.53
CA GLU A 29 5.33 6.01 5.46
C GLU A 29 4.90 7.21 4.61
N MET A 30 4.55 8.35 5.23
CA MET A 30 4.27 9.61 4.52
C MET A 30 5.45 10.06 3.65
N ALA A 31 6.68 9.94 4.15
CA ALA A 31 7.88 10.31 3.40
C ALA A 31 8.08 9.42 2.17
N GLU A 32 7.87 8.12 2.31
CA GLU A 32 7.96 7.15 1.20
C GLU A 32 6.88 7.40 0.13
N GLN A 33 5.65 7.68 0.55
CA GLN A 33 4.56 8.04 -0.36
C GLN A 33 4.85 9.34 -1.11
N ARG A 34 5.36 10.37 -0.41
CA ARG A 34 5.77 11.63 -1.02
C ARG A 34 6.87 11.41 -2.05
N ALA A 35 7.90 10.63 -1.71
CA ALA A 35 9.00 10.34 -2.61
C ALA A 35 8.51 9.62 -3.88
N ALA A 36 7.63 8.63 -3.73
CA ALA A 36 7.03 7.92 -4.86
C ALA A 36 6.21 8.84 -5.77
N LEU A 37 5.40 9.75 -5.19
CA LEU A 37 4.65 10.72 -5.97
C LEU A 37 5.57 11.68 -6.74
N VAL A 38 6.62 12.20 -6.11
CA VAL A 38 7.60 13.07 -6.77
C VAL A 38 8.28 12.33 -7.93
N GLU A 39 8.73 11.10 -7.71
CA GLU A 39 9.36 10.27 -8.75
C GLU A 39 8.45 10.08 -9.97
N LEU A 40 7.16 9.74 -9.74
CA LEU A 40 6.20 9.53 -10.81
C LEU A 40 5.95 10.82 -11.61
N LEU A 41 5.76 11.93 -10.92
CA LEU A 41 5.57 13.23 -11.58
C LEU A 41 6.81 13.67 -12.36
N ASP A 42 8.00 13.41 -11.84
CA ASP A 42 9.27 13.71 -12.51
C ASP A 42 9.48 12.88 -13.77
N ARG A 43 8.90 11.69 -13.83
CA ARG A 43 8.87 10.84 -15.03
C ARG A 43 7.81 11.26 -16.05
N GLY A 44 7.04 12.31 -15.76
CA GLY A 44 5.99 12.83 -16.64
C GLY A 44 4.62 12.18 -16.45
N GLU A 45 4.42 11.40 -15.36
CA GLU A 45 3.11 10.85 -15.06
C GLU A 45 2.10 11.95 -14.75
N SER A 46 0.86 11.76 -15.21
CA SER A 46 -0.23 12.64 -14.77
C SER A 46 -0.48 12.47 -13.27
N ARG A 47 -0.95 13.53 -12.60
CA ARG A 47 -1.28 13.47 -11.16
C ARG A 47 -2.29 12.37 -10.86
N ALA A 48 -3.29 12.19 -11.72
CA ALA A 48 -4.28 11.13 -11.56
C ALA A 48 -3.65 9.73 -11.63
N ASN A 49 -2.71 9.51 -12.57
CA ASN A 49 -2.04 8.22 -12.68
C ASN A 49 -1.07 7.98 -11.51
N ALA A 50 -0.29 8.98 -11.13
CA ALA A 50 0.59 8.91 -9.96
C ALA A 50 -0.18 8.55 -8.67
N CYS A 51 -1.36 9.15 -8.49
CA CYS A 51 -2.28 8.88 -7.39
C CYS A 51 -2.78 7.42 -7.39
N SER A 52 -3.19 6.90 -8.56
CA SER A 52 -3.62 5.50 -8.72
C SER A 52 -2.50 4.50 -8.41
N ILE A 53 -1.28 4.77 -8.87
CA ILE A 53 -0.11 3.92 -8.64
C ILE A 53 0.23 3.88 -7.14
N VAL A 54 0.27 5.04 -6.48
CA VAL A 54 0.56 5.12 -5.04
C VAL A 54 -0.53 4.47 -4.19
N ALA A 55 -1.79 4.63 -4.57
CA ALA A 55 -2.91 3.93 -3.94
C ALA A 55 -2.71 2.41 -3.94
N GLN A 56 -2.36 1.83 -5.09
CA GLN A 56 -2.09 0.40 -5.20
C GLN A 56 -0.85 -0.02 -4.41
N ARG A 57 0.27 0.70 -4.58
CA ARG A 57 1.56 0.37 -3.95
C ARG A 57 1.49 0.35 -2.42
N PHE A 58 0.75 1.27 -1.82
CA PHE A 58 0.66 1.42 -0.37
C PHE A 58 -0.67 0.89 0.21
N SER A 59 -1.50 0.21 -0.60
CA SER A 59 -2.79 -0.32 -0.15
C SER A 59 -3.64 0.73 0.59
N LEU A 60 -3.85 1.86 -0.08
CA LEU A 60 -4.61 3.01 0.39
C LEU A 60 -5.46 3.58 -0.75
N SER A 61 -6.43 4.42 -0.42
CA SER A 61 -7.15 5.22 -1.41
C SER A 61 -6.45 6.56 -1.61
N CYS A 62 -6.42 7.04 -2.84
CA CYS A 62 -5.83 8.34 -3.18
C CYS A 62 -6.82 9.18 -4.00
N ALA A 63 -6.91 10.47 -3.68
CA ALA A 63 -7.63 11.47 -4.47
C ALA A 63 -6.71 12.66 -4.79
N VAL A 64 -6.93 13.31 -5.93
CA VAL A 64 -6.22 14.53 -6.33
C VAL A 64 -7.15 15.72 -6.21
N SER A 65 -6.69 16.79 -5.55
CA SER A 65 -7.38 18.08 -5.50
C SER A 65 -6.38 19.19 -5.81
N GLY A 66 -6.39 19.67 -7.05
CA GLY A 66 -5.39 20.63 -7.54
C GLY A 66 -3.96 20.09 -7.37
N ASN A 67 -3.17 20.77 -6.53
CA ASN A 67 -1.78 20.41 -6.23
C ASN A 67 -1.61 19.50 -5.00
N ASP A 68 -2.71 19.00 -4.44
CA ASP A 68 -2.74 18.17 -3.25
C ASP A 68 -3.13 16.72 -3.60
N PHE A 69 -2.44 15.77 -2.98
CA PHE A 69 -2.78 14.36 -2.96
C PHE A 69 -3.35 14.01 -1.59
N ILE A 70 -4.55 13.44 -1.56
CA ILE A 70 -5.25 13.06 -0.33
C ILE A 70 -5.19 11.53 -0.25
N LEU A 71 -4.42 11.03 0.70
CA LEU A 71 -4.19 9.60 0.93
C LEU A 71 -4.99 9.16 2.15
N THR A 72 -5.76 8.07 2.01
CA THR A 72 -6.63 7.55 3.07
C THR A 72 -6.52 6.03 3.17
N ARG A 73 -6.44 5.50 4.39
CA ARG A 73 -6.56 4.05 4.64
C ARG A 73 -7.64 3.81 5.67
N GLY A 74 -8.56 2.92 5.39
CA GLY A 74 -9.67 2.62 6.29
C GLY A 74 -10.57 1.50 5.80
N ILE A 75 -11.49 1.06 6.64
CA ILE A 75 -12.52 0.06 6.32
C ILE A 75 -13.88 0.66 6.66
N GLY A 76 -14.78 0.70 5.67
CA GLY A 76 -16.09 1.35 5.84
C GLY A 76 -15.95 2.83 6.20
N THR A 77 -16.51 3.23 7.34
CA THR A 77 -16.43 4.61 7.85
C THR A 77 -15.22 4.87 8.75
N GLN A 78 -14.43 3.84 9.08
CA GLN A 78 -13.30 3.98 10.00
C GLN A 78 -12.01 4.29 9.25
N ILE A 79 -11.51 5.51 9.41
CA ILE A 79 -10.25 5.97 8.85
C ILE A 79 -9.12 5.67 9.85
N SER A 80 -8.15 4.87 9.42
CA SER A 80 -6.93 4.53 10.15
C SER A 80 -5.72 5.41 9.78
N TYR A 81 -5.81 6.08 8.63
CA TYR A 81 -4.76 6.95 8.10
C TYR A 81 -5.38 8.01 7.18
N LEU A 82 -4.98 9.25 7.35
CA LEU A 82 -5.32 10.36 6.46
C LEU A 82 -4.09 11.27 6.36
N ALA A 83 -3.61 11.48 5.13
CA ALA A 83 -2.52 12.40 4.86
C ALA A 83 -2.85 13.27 3.64
N THR A 84 -2.43 14.53 3.69
CA THR A 84 -2.49 15.43 2.55
C THR A 84 -1.08 15.82 2.16
N LEU A 85 -0.67 15.42 0.95
CA LEU A 85 0.66 15.68 0.42
C LEU A 85 0.55 16.72 -0.70
N ARG A 86 1.00 17.94 -0.41
CA ARG A 86 1.18 18.98 -1.43
C ARG A 86 2.47 18.73 -2.19
N ILE A 87 2.37 18.60 -3.52
CA ILE A 87 3.52 18.53 -4.42
C ILE A 87 3.28 19.55 -5.54
N PRO A 88 4.09 20.63 -5.60
CA PRO A 88 3.92 21.66 -6.61
C PRO A 88 4.07 21.08 -8.01
N ALA A 89 3.29 21.59 -8.96
CA ALA A 89 3.55 21.34 -10.37
C ALA A 89 4.89 22.01 -10.73
N LYS A 90 5.71 21.30 -11.51
CA LYS A 90 6.88 21.90 -12.16
C LYS A 90 6.43 22.82 -13.29
#